data_AF-F4RXV8-F1
#
_entry.id   AF-F4RXV8-F1
#
_cell.length_a   1.000
_cell.length_b   1.000
_cell.length_c   1.000
_cell.angle_alpha   90.00
_cell.angle_beta   90.00
_cell.angle_gamma   90.00
#
_symmetry.space_group_name_H-M   'P 1'
#
loop_
_entity.id
_entity.type
_entity.pdbx_description
1 polymer ?
#
loop_
_entity_poly.entity_id
_entity_poly.type
_entity_poly.pdbx_seq_one_letter_code
_entity_poly.pdbx_strand_id
1 'polypeptide(L)'
;MYQVQSSTRKASTTSPDPMSFKLPSTESEVAELLASSKTPQERREIFQALLGTQSNPIPPLPSIPKSSSGVHLIPIGRKKLTTDHTGIQVHHSPFEALKETYSNTLKTLQNFPTASVYRQSVESLTQRNLEIVLKHEVGKAAHTSQEIEDSIKALEIELGVNLVEEAIDQAKDEHSLVLSLYDSEAWSDLIEKPSPGQWDSFTVPSSTSYPKD
;
A
#
# COMPACT_ATOMS: atom_id res chain seq x y z
N MET A 1 63.03 -24.24 3.35
CA MET A 1 62.35 -24.90 4.48
C MET A 1 62.09 -23.85 5.55
N TYR A 2 60.85 -23.42 5.73
CA TYR A 2 60.43 -22.58 6.84
C TYR A 2 59.18 -23.22 7.44
N GLN A 3 59.28 -23.69 8.69
CA GLN A 3 58.17 -24.26 9.47
C GLN A 3 57.44 -23.13 10.19
N VAL A 4 56.12 -23.04 9.98
CA VAL A 4 55.20 -22.19 10.74
C VAL A 4 54.72 -23.02 11.93
N GLN A 5 55.05 -22.62 13.15
CA GLN A 5 54.51 -23.23 14.37
C GLN A 5 53.17 -22.58 14.74
N SER A 6 52.09 -23.35 14.64
CA SER A 6 50.75 -22.95 15.07
C SER A 6 50.62 -23.12 16.59
N SER A 7 50.70 -22.03 17.34
CA SER A 7 50.46 -22.01 18.79
C SER A 7 48.96 -22.02 19.09
N THR A 8 48.40 -23.18 19.40
CA THR A 8 47.04 -23.34 19.93
C THR A 8 47.01 -22.96 21.41
N ARG A 9 46.40 -21.82 21.75
CA ARG A 9 46.09 -21.50 23.16
C ARG A 9 44.78 -22.22 23.56
N LYS A 10 44.91 -23.26 24.39
CA LYS A 10 43.79 -23.79 25.17
C LYS A 10 43.50 -22.80 26.30
N ALA A 11 42.30 -22.21 26.31
CA ALA A 11 41.80 -21.47 27.46
C ALA A 11 40.95 -22.43 28.31
N SER A 12 41.42 -22.70 29.52
CA SER A 12 40.70 -23.40 30.57
C SER A 12 40.31 -22.42 31.66
N THR A 13 39.15 -22.68 32.29
CA THR A 13 38.62 -22.08 33.55
C THR A 13 38.09 -20.64 33.37
N THR A 14 36.90 -20.26 33.81
CA THR A 14 36.08 -20.68 34.96
C THR A 14 34.63 -20.32 34.64
N SER A 15 33.70 -21.26 34.84
CA SER A 15 32.26 -20.97 34.81
C SER A 15 31.94 -20.01 35.96
N PRO A 16 31.42 -18.80 35.73
CA PRO A 16 30.79 -18.06 36.81
C PRO A 16 29.50 -18.82 37.15
N ASP A 17 29.34 -19.20 38.42
CA ASP A 17 28.06 -19.70 38.93
C ASP A 17 26.94 -18.74 38.49
N PRO A 18 25.76 -19.26 38.10
CA PRO A 18 24.63 -18.41 37.79
C PRO A 18 24.27 -17.64 39.05
N MET A 19 24.66 -16.37 39.11
CA MET A 19 24.21 -15.41 40.10
C MET A 19 22.68 -15.50 40.11
N SER A 20 22.11 -16.00 41.20
CA SER A 20 20.67 -16.18 41.32
C SER A 20 20.02 -14.80 41.32
N PHE A 21 19.58 -14.36 40.15
CA PHE A 21 18.86 -13.11 40.00
C PHE A 21 17.47 -13.29 40.60
N LYS A 22 17.24 -12.73 41.79
CA LYS A 22 15.90 -12.64 42.37
C LYS A 22 15.16 -11.52 41.66
N LEU A 23 13.97 -11.81 41.15
CA LEU A 23 13.15 -10.83 40.44
C LEU A 23 12.74 -9.71 41.42
N PRO A 24 13.04 -8.44 41.13
CA PRO A 24 12.64 -7.33 41.99
C PRO A 24 11.12 -7.15 41.93
N SER A 25 10.48 -6.96 43.08
CA SER A 25 9.02 -6.85 43.18
C SER A 25 8.53 -5.41 43.18
N THR A 26 9.43 -4.44 43.34
CA THR A 26 9.08 -3.01 43.47
C THR A 26 9.92 -2.14 42.55
N GLU A 27 9.35 -1.01 42.12
CA GLU A 27 9.99 -0.06 41.20
C GLU A 27 11.27 0.56 41.78
N SER A 28 11.31 0.81 43.10
CA SER A 28 12.50 1.34 43.77
C SER A 28 13.68 0.36 43.73
N GLU A 29 13.41 -0.95 43.84
CA GLU A 29 14.42 -2.00 43.74
C GLU A 29 14.98 -2.11 42.31
N VAL A 30 14.13 -1.94 41.30
CA VAL A 30 14.55 -1.85 39.88
C VAL A 30 15.47 -0.65 39.66
N ALA A 31 15.12 0.51 40.21
CA ALA A 31 15.92 1.72 40.09
C ALA A 31 17.30 1.59 40.77
N GLU A 32 17.35 0.94 41.94
CA GLU A 32 18.58 0.66 42.67
C GLU A 32 19.49 -0.33 41.91
N LEU A 33 18.92 -1.39 41.32
CA LEU A 33 19.65 -2.34 40.49
C LEU A 33 20.19 -1.69 39.20
N LEU A 34 19.42 -0.80 38.57
CA LEU A 34 19.88 -0.01 37.42
C LEU A 34 21.00 0.97 37.81
N ALA A 35 20.91 1.59 38.98
CA ALA A 35 21.96 2.46 39.50
C ALA A 35 23.25 1.68 39.85
N SER A 36 23.11 0.46 40.37
CA SER A 36 24.22 -0.43 40.69
C SER A 36 24.90 -1.04 39.45
N SER A 37 24.17 -1.18 38.33
CA SER A 37 24.72 -1.74 37.10
C SER A 37 25.73 -0.78 36.43
N LYS A 38 26.95 -1.31 36.22
CA LYS A 38 28.08 -0.49 35.75
C LYS A 38 28.26 -0.59 34.23
N THR A 39 27.69 -1.63 33.61
CA THR A 39 27.81 -1.87 32.16
C THR A 39 26.46 -1.79 31.44
N PRO A 40 26.44 -1.34 30.16
CA PRO A 40 25.21 -1.31 29.35
C PRO A 40 24.62 -2.71 29.09
N GLN A 41 25.41 -3.76 29.23
CA GLN A 41 25.00 -5.15 29.03
C GLN A 41 24.18 -5.65 30.23
N GLU A 42 24.65 -5.41 31.45
CA GLU A 42 23.90 -5.70 32.69
C GLU A 42 22.53 -5.02 32.70
N ARG A 43 22.45 -3.74 32.29
CA ARG A 43 21.17 -3.02 32.18
C ARG A 43 20.20 -3.68 31.23
N ARG A 44 20.68 -4.20 30.10
CA ARG A 44 19.85 -4.88 29.11
C ARG A 44 19.33 -6.21 29.63
N GLU A 45 20.14 -6.95 30.39
CA GLU A 45 19.72 -8.20 31.00
C GLU A 45 18.68 -7.97 32.10
N ILE A 46 18.87 -6.96 32.96
CA ILE A 46 17.87 -6.54 33.96
C ILE A 46 16.55 -6.18 33.27
N PHE A 47 16.60 -5.44 32.17
CA PHE A 47 15.41 -5.04 31.42
C PHE A 47 14.73 -6.22 30.72
N GLN A 48 15.50 -7.15 30.14
CA GLN A 48 14.96 -8.37 29.53
C GLN A 48 14.32 -9.30 30.57
N ALA A 49 14.90 -9.39 31.75
CA ALA A 49 14.35 -10.17 32.86
C ALA A 49 13.04 -9.56 33.38
N LEU A 50 12.95 -8.23 33.51
CA LEU A 50 11.72 -7.52 33.92
C LEU A 50 10.60 -7.65 32.90
N LEU A 51 10.94 -7.60 31.60
CA LEU A 51 9.99 -7.80 30.50
C LEU A 51 9.53 -9.27 30.37
N GLY A 52 10.10 -10.19 31.16
CA GLY A 52 9.68 -11.58 31.32
C GLY A 52 9.31 -12.24 30.00
N THR A 53 10.30 -12.66 29.20
CA THR A 53 10.18 -13.43 27.94
C THR A 53 8.74 -13.74 27.51
N GLN A 54 8.03 -12.74 26.99
CA GLN A 54 6.97 -12.99 26.03
C GLN A 54 7.67 -13.04 24.67
N SER A 55 8.35 -14.16 24.42
CA SER A 55 8.64 -14.59 23.05
C SER A 55 7.35 -15.09 22.39
N ASN A 56 6.29 -14.30 22.44
CA ASN A 56 5.40 -14.27 21.29
C ASN A 56 6.23 -13.55 20.24
N PRO A 57 6.55 -14.19 19.10
CA PRO A 57 7.08 -13.42 17.99
C PRO A 57 6.06 -12.32 17.77
N ILE A 58 6.44 -11.07 18.08
CA ILE A 58 5.76 -9.91 17.54
C ILE A 58 5.72 -10.25 16.05
N PRO A 59 4.52 -10.48 15.45
CA PRO A 59 4.47 -10.68 14.02
C PRO A 59 5.25 -9.50 13.47
N PRO A 60 6.29 -9.73 12.65
CA PRO A 60 7.11 -8.65 12.15
C PRO A 60 6.13 -7.56 11.74
N LEU A 61 6.28 -6.36 12.32
CA LEU A 61 5.51 -5.17 11.91
C LEU A 61 5.28 -5.36 10.42
N PRO A 62 4.01 -5.41 9.93
CA PRO A 62 3.76 -5.76 8.55
C PRO A 62 4.75 -4.93 7.78
N SER A 63 5.75 -5.61 7.22
CA SER A 63 6.80 -4.90 6.53
C SER A 63 5.99 -4.16 5.51
N ILE A 64 5.93 -2.82 5.59
CA ILE A 64 5.43 -2.01 4.49
C ILE A 64 6.05 -2.71 3.30
N PRO A 65 5.27 -3.29 2.38
CA PRO A 65 5.85 -4.05 1.31
C PRO A 65 6.71 -3.03 0.58
N LYS A 66 8.00 -3.00 0.92
CA LYS A 66 9.05 -2.62 0.03
C LYS A 66 8.89 -3.72 -0.98
N SER A 67 8.02 -3.45 -1.95
CA SER A 67 7.90 -4.21 -3.17
C SER A 67 9.32 -4.63 -3.47
N SER A 68 9.56 -5.93 -3.49
CA SER A 68 10.87 -6.53 -3.69
C SER A 68 11.47 -6.16 -5.06
N SER A 69 10.83 -5.27 -5.81
CA SER A 69 11.35 -4.46 -6.92
C SER A 69 12.44 -3.45 -6.51
N GLY A 70 13.32 -3.83 -5.57
CA GLY A 70 14.57 -3.12 -5.28
C GLY A 70 15.65 -3.31 -6.35
N VAL A 71 15.30 -3.88 -7.50
CA VAL A 71 16.03 -3.72 -8.76
C VAL A 71 15.12 -2.83 -9.60
N HIS A 72 15.60 -1.65 -9.96
CA HIS A 72 15.07 -0.85 -11.07
C HIS A 72 15.27 -1.68 -12.34
N LEU A 73 14.47 -2.74 -12.49
CA LEU A 73 14.36 -3.47 -13.72
C LEU A 73 13.65 -2.48 -14.63
N ILE A 74 14.42 -1.67 -15.34
CA ILE A 74 13.97 -1.01 -16.56
C ILE A 74 13.81 -2.14 -17.58
N PRO A 75 12.61 -2.60 -17.95
CA PRO A 75 12.48 -3.53 -19.05
C PRO A 75 12.23 -2.69 -20.30
N ILE A 76 13.12 -2.88 -21.28
CA ILE A 76 12.98 -2.53 -22.70
C ILE A 76 12.23 -1.20 -22.93
N GLY A 77 12.88 -0.07 -22.64
CA GLY A 77 12.60 1.19 -23.35
C GLY A 77 12.02 2.37 -22.56
N ARG A 78 11.69 2.25 -21.28
CA ARG A 78 11.37 3.43 -20.44
C ARG A 78 12.64 4.19 -20.06
N LYS A 79 12.65 5.52 -20.19
CA LYS A 79 13.76 6.39 -19.75
C LYS A 79 13.48 7.09 -18.42
N LYS A 80 12.20 7.20 -18.05
CA LYS A 80 11.76 7.89 -16.83
C LYS A 80 12.26 7.15 -15.58
N LEU A 81 12.99 7.86 -14.70
CA LEU A 81 13.57 7.29 -13.48
C LEU A 81 12.65 7.40 -12.26
N THR A 82 11.85 8.47 -12.20
CA THR A 82 10.95 8.85 -11.10
C THR A 82 9.68 9.49 -11.69
N THR A 83 8.57 9.37 -10.97
CA THR A 83 7.26 9.96 -11.31
C THR A 83 7.05 11.35 -10.72
N ASP A 84 7.97 11.81 -9.88
CA ASP A 84 7.89 13.05 -9.07
C ASP A 84 6.73 13.07 -8.07
N HIS A 85 6.02 11.95 -7.92
CA HIS A 85 4.97 11.72 -6.93
C HIS A 85 5.48 10.75 -5.87
N THR A 86 5.27 11.08 -4.60
CA THR A 86 5.71 10.21 -3.50
C THR A 86 4.87 8.93 -3.47
N GLY A 87 5.52 7.77 -3.40
CA GLY A 87 4.82 6.48 -3.30
C GLY A 87 4.40 5.86 -4.64
N ILE A 88 4.46 6.60 -5.75
CA ILE A 88 4.12 6.08 -7.09
C ILE A 88 5.42 5.73 -7.82
N GLN A 89 5.65 4.45 -8.09
CA GLN A 89 6.83 4.00 -8.82
C GLN A 89 6.58 3.99 -10.33
N VAL A 90 7.62 4.24 -11.13
CA VAL A 90 7.53 4.17 -12.60
C VAL A 90 7.18 2.73 -13.00
N HIS A 91 6.11 2.58 -13.77
CA HIS A 91 5.67 1.26 -14.21
C HIS A 91 6.44 0.84 -15.47
N HIS A 92 6.81 -0.44 -15.55
CA HIS A 92 7.62 -0.95 -16.66
C HIS A 92 6.86 -1.13 -17.98
N SER A 93 5.62 -1.62 -17.92
CA SER A 93 4.76 -1.90 -19.07
C SER A 93 3.35 -1.35 -18.81
N PRO A 94 3.17 -0.01 -18.84
CA PRO A 94 1.89 0.60 -18.46
C PRO A 94 0.73 0.19 -19.39
N PHE A 95 0.99 0.04 -20.69
CA PHE A 95 -0.03 -0.38 -21.66
C PHE A 95 -0.59 -1.77 -21.38
N GLU A 96 0.26 -2.75 -21.08
CA GLU A 96 -0.16 -4.11 -20.78
C GLU A 96 -0.99 -4.18 -19.48
N ALA A 97 -0.53 -3.48 -18.44
CA ALA A 97 -1.25 -3.39 -17.18
C ALA A 97 -2.64 -2.74 -17.32
N LEU A 98 -2.74 -1.63 -18.07
CA LEU A 98 -4.03 -0.98 -18.35
C LEU A 98 -4.96 -1.91 -19.12
N LYS A 99 -4.48 -2.57 -20.18
CA LYS A 99 -5.29 -3.51 -20.97
C LYS A 99 -5.79 -4.67 -20.13
N GLU A 100 -4.93 -5.28 -19.33
CA GLU A 100 -5.31 -6.38 -18.44
C GLU A 100 -6.38 -5.91 -17.45
N THR A 101 -6.15 -4.79 -16.79
CA THR A 101 -7.05 -4.26 -15.75
C THR A 101 -8.42 -3.90 -16.34
N TYR A 102 -8.47 -3.14 -17.45
CA TYR A 102 -9.73 -2.82 -18.12
C TYR A 102 -10.45 -4.06 -18.66
N SER A 103 -9.72 -5.03 -19.20
CA SER A 103 -10.35 -6.29 -19.65
C SER A 103 -10.95 -7.07 -18.49
N ASN A 104 -10.28 -7.08 -17.34
CA ASN A 104 -10.79 -7.72 -16.13
C ASN A 104 -12.03 -6.98 -15.59
N THR A 105 -12.02 -5.65 -15.57
CA THR A 105 -13.18 -4.82 -15.21
C THR A 105 -14.37 -5.08 -16.12
N LEU A 106 -14.17 -5.12 -17.44
CA LEU A 106 -15.23 -5.44 -18.40
C LEU A 106 -15.79 -6.86 -18.19
N LYS A 107 -14.94 -7.85 -17.87
CA LYS A 107 -15.40 -9.21 -17.53
C LYS A 107 -16.25 -9.22 -16.27
N THR A 108 -15.84 -8.51 -15.21
CA THR A 108 -16.61 -8.45 -13.97
C THR A 108 -17.95 -7.73 -14.15
N LEU A 109 -18.00 -6.70 -15.00
CA LEU A 109 -19.23 -5.95 -15.30
C LEU A 109 -20.28 -6.79 -16.04
N GLN A 110 -19.89 -7.88 -16.72
CA GLN A 110 -20.85 -8.79 -17.36
C GLN A 110 -21.82 -9.44 -16.35
N ASN A 111 -21.42 -9.53 -15.08
CA ASN A 111 -22.26 -10.06 -14.00
C ASN A 111 -23.34 -9.08 -13.51
N PHE A 112 -23.26 -7.80 -13.89
CA PHE A 112 -24.21 -6.77 -13.47
C PHE A 112 -25.44 -6.72 -14.41
N PRO A 113 -26.62 -6.30 -13.93
CA PRO A 113 -27.78 -6.08 -14.80
C PRO A 113 -27.51 -5.02 -15.87
N THR A 114 -27.92 -5.25 -17.13
CA THR A 114 -27.75 -4.30 -18.26
C THR A 114 -28.47 -2.97 -18.05
N ALA A 115 -29.53 -2.96 -17.25
CA ALA A 115 -30.29 -1.74 -16.92
C ALA A 115 -29.60 -0.86 -15.86
N SER A 116 -28.56 -1.36 -15.17
CA SER A 116 -27.86 -0.59 -14.15
C SER A 116 -27.14 0.61 -14.77
N VAL A 117 -27.44 1.81 -14.26
CA VAL A 117 -26.79 3.06 -14.70
C VAL A 117 -25.27 2.99 -14.47
N TYR A 118 -24.86 2.43 -13.32
CA TYR A 118 -23.45 2.26 -12.99
C TYR A 118 -22.72 1.39 -14.03
N ARG A 119 -23.31 0.25 -14.41
CA ARG A 119 -22.74 -0.64 -15.43
C ARG A 119 -22.57 0.11 -16.75
N GLN A 120 -23.59 0.81 -17.23
CA GLN A 120 -23.56 1.54 -18.50
C GLN A 120 -22.47 2.63 -18.51
N SER A 121 -22.35 3.39 -17.42
CA SER A 121 -21.32 4.43 -17.32
C SER A 121 -19.91 3.85 -17.30
N VAL A 122 -19.66 2.81 -16.51
CA VAL A 122 -18.32 2.22 -16.39
C VAL A 122 -17.95 1.45 -17.66
N GLU A 123 -18.86 0.71 -18.29
CA GLU A 123 -18.60 0.05 -19.57
C GLU A 123 -18.23 1.06 -20.66
N SER A 124 -18.98 2.15 -20.80
CA SER A 124 -18.67 3.17 -21.81
C SER A 124 -17.31 3.83 -21.57
N LEU A 125 -17.00 4.18 -20.32
CA LEU A 125 -15.73 4.80 -19.95
C LEU A 125 -14.55 3.84 -20.16
N THR A 126 -14.67 2.61 -19.68
CA THR A 126 -13.61 1.59 -19.79
C THR A 126 -13.37 1.18 -21.23
N GLN A 127 -14.41 1.05 -22.06
CA GLN A 127 -14.27 0.81 -23.51
C GLN A 127 -13.53 1.95 -24.20
N ARG A 128 -13.93 3.20 -23.96
CA ARG A 128 -13.26 4.39 -24.51
C ARG A 128 -11.78 4.41 -24.13
N ASN A 129 -11.48 4.18 -22.86
CA ASN A 129 -10.11 4.20 -22.36
C ASN A 129 -9.28 3.04 -22.94
N LEU A 130 -9.87 1.86 -23.09
CA LEU A 130 -9.22 0.71 -23.72
C LEU A 130 -8.93 0.98 -25.20
N GLU A 131 -9.84 1.60 -25.94
CA GLU A 131 -9.62 2.04 -27.33
C GLU A 131 -8.44 3.01 -27.45
N ILE A 132 -8.37 4.00 -26.54
CA ILE A 132 -7.25 4.96 -26.48
C ILE A 132 -5.93 4.24 -26.19
N VAL A 133 -5.91 3.28 -25.26
CA VAL A 133 -4.73 2.47 -24.95
C VAL A 133 -4.28 1.64 -26.15
N LEU A 134 -5.21 1.01 -26.87
CA LEU A 134 -4.89 0.24 -28.08
C LEU A 134 -4.37 1.12 -29.22
N LYS A 135 -4.90 2.33 -29.36
CA LYS A 135 -4.49 3.29 -30.40
C LYS A 135 -3.04 3.74 -30.25
N HIS A 136 -2.60 3.98 -29.01
CA HIS A 136 -1.23 4.41 -28.72
C HIS A 136 -0.29 3.24 -28.38
N GLU A 137 -0.78 2.01 -28.37
CA GLU A 137 0.04 0.85 -28.02
C GLU A 137 1.27 0.76 -28.92
N VAL A 138 2.43 0.77 -28.29
CA VAL A 138 3.70 0.45 -28.93
C VAL A 138 3.87 -1.07 -28.85
N GLY A 139 3.88 -1.73 -30.01
CA GLY A 139 4.00 -3.19 -30.08
C GLY A 139 5.30 -3.71 -29.45
N LYS A 140 5.42 -5.02 -29.22
CA LYS A 140 6.66 -5.65 -28.69
C LYS A 140 7.85 -5.63 -29.66
N ALA A 141 7.70 -5.03 -30.84
CA ALA A 141 8.78 -4.86 -31.81
C ALA A 141 9.82 -3.88 -31.26
N ALA A 142 11.06 -3.94 -31.73
CA ALA A 142 12.17 -3.14 -31.21
C ALA A 142 11.95 -1.63 -31.46
N HIS A 143 11.31 -0.94 -30.51
CA HIS A 143 11.07 0.49 -30.53
C HIS A 143 12.15 1.25 -29.76
N THR A 144 12.49 2.44 -30.24
CA THR A 144 13.43 3.32 -29.54
C THR A 144 12.81 3.77 -28.22
N SER A 145 13.61 3.87 -27.16
CA SER A 145 13.14 4.34 -25.86
C SER A 145 12.46 5.72 -25.91
N GLN A 146 12.76 6.54 -26.90
CA GLN A 146 12.11 7.84 -27.09
C GLN A 146 10.67 7.69 -27.64
N GLU A 147 10.46 6.79 -28.59
CA GLU A 147 9.14 6.55 -29.20
C GLU A 147 8.13 6.06 -28.15
N ILE A 148 8.60 5.21 -27.22
CA ILE A 148 7.79 4.73 -26.10
C ILE A 148 7.36 5.88 -25.19
N GLU A 149 8.29 6.77 -24.83
CA GLU A 149 7.98 7.94 -23.99
C GLU A 149 7.03 8.92 -24.70
N ASP A 150 7.21 9.15 -26.00
CA ASP A 150 6.36 10.05 -26.77
C ASP A 150 4.95 9.47 -26.95
N SER A 151 4.82 8.15 -27.14
CA SER A 151 3.53 7.46 -27.13
C SER A 151 2.83 7.53 -25.77
N ILE A 152 3.56 7.31 -24.66
CA ILE A 152 2.99 7.43 -23.31
C ILE A 152 2.48 8.86 -23.05
N LYS A 153 3.21 9.89 -23.49
CA LYS A 153 2.74 11.28 -23.39
C LYS A 153 1.49 11.53 -24.23
N ALA A 154 1.42 10.99 -25.44
CA ALA A 154 0.24 11.11 -26.29
C ALA A 154 -0.99 10.42 -25.65
N LEU A 155 -0.77 9.25 -25.04
CA LEU A 155 -1.77 8.55 -24.25
C LEU A 155 -2.26 9.39 -23.07
N GLU A 156 -1.35 9.96 -22.28
CA GLU A 156 -1.67 10.82 -21.11
C GLU A 156 -2.58 11.98 -21.51
N ILE A 157 -2.25 12.67 -22.62
CA ILE A 157 -3.04 13.79 -23.15
C ILE A 157 -4.45 13.34 -23.57
N GLU A 158 -4.58 12.23 -24.30
CA GLU A 158 -5.89 11.77 -24.81
C GLU A 158 -6.77 11.14 -23.72
N LEU A 159 -6.15 10.50 -22.74
CA LEU A 159 -6.82 9.95 -21.56
C LEU A 159 -7.22 11.06 -20.58
N GLY A 160 -6.56 12.22 -20.63
CA GLY A 160 -6.82 13.37 -19.76
C GLY A 160 -6.19 13.21 -18.37
N VAL A 161 -5.08 12.46 -18.28
CA VAL A 161 -4.35 12.21 -17.03
C VAL A 161 -2.96 12.84 -17.11
N ASN A 162 -2.41 13.25 -15.96
CA ASN A 162 -1.07 13.83 -15.91
C ASN A 162 0.03 12.75 -15.90
N LEU A 163 -0.30 11.54 -15.43
CA LEU A 163 0.65 10.45 -15.21
C LEU A 163 -0.01 9.11 -15.53
N VAL A 164 0.58 8.31 -16.40
CA VAL A 164 0.02 6.99 -16.76
C VAL A 164 -0.05 6.02 -15.57
N GLU A 165 0.87 6.12 -14.62
CA GLU A 165 0.86 5.30 -13.41
C GLU A 165 -0.36 5.58 -12.52
N GLU A 166 -0.82 6.84 -12.44
CA GLU A 166 -2.04 7.20 -11.73
C GLU A 166 -3.28 6.60 -12.41
N ALA A 167 -3.29 6.57 -13.75
CA ALA A 167 -4.37 5.92 -14.50
C ALA A 167 -4.44 4.40 -14.25
N ILE A 168 -3.29 3.75 -14.04
CA ILE A 168 -3.23 2.32 -13.67
C ILE A 168 -3.84 2.11 -12.28
N ASP A 169 -3.47 2.95 -11.32
CA ASP A 169 -4.00 2.84 -9.96
C ASP A 169 -5.50 3.13 -9.93
N GLN A 170 -5.96 4.17 -10.65
CA GLN A 170 -7.40 4.43 -10.83
C GLN A 170 -8.14 3.25 -11.47
N ALA A 171 -7.55 2.59 -12.48
CA ALA A 171 -8.15 1.41 -13.10
C ALA A 171 -8.26 0.23 -12.13
N LYS A 172 -7.27 0.04 -11.25
CA LYS A 172 -7.28 -1.00 -10.20
C LYS A 172 -8.31 -0.69 -9.13
N ASP A 173 -8.37 0.57 -8.70
CA ASP A 173 -9.35 1.03 -7.72
C ASP A 173 -10.78 0.83 -8.26
N GLU A 174 -11.02 1.16 -9.54
CA GLU A 174 -12.30 0.89 -10.19
C GLU A 174 -12.60 -0.61 -10.25
N HIS A 175 -11.61 -1.45 -10.58
CA HIS A 175 -11.81 -2.91 -10.57
C HIS A 175 -12.19 -3.43 -9.17
N SER A 176 -11.50 -2.94 -8.13
CA SER A 176 -11.81 -3.27 -6.74
C SER A 176 -13.20 -2.75 -6.32
N LEU A 177 -13.57 -1.56 -6.77
CA LEU A 177 -14.87 -0.96 -6.53
C LEU A 177 -15.98 -1.83 -7.14
N VAL A 178 -15.81 -2.26 -8.40
CA VAL A 178 -16.76 -3.16 -9.07
C VAL A 178 -16.98 -4.45 -8.27
N LEU A 179 -15.91 -5.05 -7.73
CA LEU A 179 -16.04 -6.24 -6.87
C LEU A 179 -16.85 -5.93 -5.60
N SER A 180 -16.54 -4.81 -4.93
CA SER A 180 -17.26 -4.43 -3.70
C SER A 180 -18.74 -4.09 -3.95
N LEU A 181 -19.05 -3.43 -5.07
CA LEU A 181 -20.42 -3.08 -5.45
C LEU A 181 -21.22 -4.30 -5.88
N TYR A 182 -20.54 -5.31 -6.41
CA TYR A 182 -21.15 -6.61 -6.68
C TYR A 182 -21.60 -7.27 -5.38
N ASP A 183 -20.72 -7.33 -4.38
CA ASP A 183 -21.04 -7.90 -3.07
C ASP A 183 -22.14 -7.12 -2.32
N SER A 184 -22.19 -5.79 -2.51
CA SER A 184 -23.19 -4.94 -1.87
C SER A 184 -24.51 -4.80 -2.65
N GLU A 185 -24.61 -5.38 -3.84
CA GLU A 185 -25.76 -5.25 -4.77
C GLU A 185 -26.29 -3.81 -4.89
N ALA A 186 -25.38 -2.83 -5.09
CA ALA A 186 -25.72 -1.40 -4.99
C ALA A 186 -26.75 -0.91 -6.04
N TRP A 187 -27.07 -1.73 -7.04
CA TRP A 187 -28.09 -1.46 -8.06
C TRP A 187 -29.52 -1.85 -7.63
N SER A 188 -29.67 -2.49 -6.48
CA SER A 188 -30.97 -2.89 -5.93
C SER A 188 -31.75 -1.70 -5.37
N ASP A 189 -33.06 -1.87 -5.22
CA ASP A 189 -33.92 -0.85 -4.64
C ASP A 189 -33.52 -0.52 -3.20
N LEU A 190 -33.87 0.71 -2.78
CA LEU A 190 -33.57 1.20 -1.45
C LEU A 190 -34.20 0.29 -0.37
N ILE A 191 -33.36 -0.23 0.53
CA ILE A 191 -33.79 -1.13 1.63
C ILE A 191 -34.72 -0.39 2.60
N GLU A 192 -34.40 0.84 2.97
CA GLU A 192 -35.15 1.65 3.93
C GLU A 192 -35.33 3.09 3.43
N LYS A 193 -36.58 3.56 3.40
CA LYS A 193 -36.90 4.95 3.07
C LYS A 193 -36.54 5.86 4.26
N PRO A 194 -36.05 7.09 4.01
CA PRO A 194 -35.74 8.00 5.09
C PRO A 194 -36.99 8.36 5.91
N SER A 195 -36.79 8.63 7.20
CA SER A 195 -37.85 9.17 8.06
C SER A 195 -38.31 10.56 7.57
N PRO A 196 -39.58 10.93 7.78
CA PRO A 196 -40.06 12.25 7.42
C PRO A 196 -39.28 13.32 8.20
N GLY A 197 -38.78 14.34 7.50
CA GLY A 197 -37.98 15.41 8.09
C GLY A 197 -36.46 15.16 8.17
N GLN A 198 -35.95 13.96 7.86
CA GLN A 198 -34.51 13.65 7.91
C GLN A 198 -33.67 14.52 6.98
N TRP A 199 -34.21 14.84 5.80
CA TRP A 199 -33.53 15.63 4.76
C TRP A 199 -34.08 17.06 4.66
N ASP A 200 -34.91 17.48 5.61
CA ASP A 200 -35.36 18.87 5.69
C ASP A 200 -34.16 19.74 6.11
N SER A 201 -33.74 20.60 5.20
CA SER A 201 -32.62 21.51 5.45
C SER A 201 -33.03 22.61 6.42
N PHE A 202 -32.08 23.13 7.19
CA PHE A 202 -32.29 24.34 7.97
C PHE A 202 -32.56 25.52 7.03
N THR A 203 -33.81 25.94 6.94
CA THR A 203 -34.14 27.22 6.31
C THR A 203 -33.90 28.31 7.36
N VAL A 204 -32.98 29.23 7.07
CA VAL A 204 -32.94 30.50 7.79
C VAL A 204 -34.10 31.35 7.26
N PRO A 205 -35.19 31.56 8.01
CA PRO A 205 -36.19 32.52 7.58
C PRO A 205 -35.52 33.88 7.50
N SER A 206 -35.84 34.65 6.46
CA SER A 206 -35.50 36.06 6.33
C SER A 206 -36.29 36.88 7.37
N SER A 207 -36.03 36.66 8.66
CA SER A 207 -36.73 37.32 9.75
C SER A 207 -36.08 38.65 10.07
N THR A 208 -36.80 39.73 9.74
CA THR A 208 -36.92 40.88 10.65
C THR A 208 -38.29 40.90 11.35
N SER A 209 -39.22 40.03 10.98
CA SER A 209 -40.54 39.94 11.63
C SER A 209 -40.59 38.71 12.54
N TYR A 210 -40.66 38.96 13.84
CA TYR A 210 -41.02 37.98 14.85
C TYR A 210 -42.42 37.41 14.55
N PRO A 211 -42.66 36.10 14.75
CA PRO A 211 -44.01 35.55 14.70
C PRO A 211 -44.86 36.21 15.81
N LYS A 212 -45.97 36.82 15.41
CA LYS A 212 -47.05 37.24 16.32
C LYS A 212 -47.99 36.05 16.45
N ASP A 213 -48.29 35.72 17.69
CA ASP A 213 -49.18 34.63 18.12
C ASP A 213 -50.47 34.50 17.30
#